data_AF-H0GPI5-F1
#
_entry.id   AF-H0GPI5-F1
#
_cell.length_a   1.000
_cell.length_b   1.000
_cell.length_c   1.000
_cell.angle_alpha   90.00
_cell.angle_beta   90.00
_cell.angle_gamma   90.00
#
_symmetry.space_group_name_H-M   'P 1'
#
loop_
_entity.id
_entity.type
_entity.pdbx_description
1 polymer ?
#
loop_
_entity_poly.entity_id
_entity_poly.type
_entity_poly.pdbx_seq_one_letter_code
_entity_poly.pdbx_strand_id
1 'polypeptide(L)'
;MIRICPIVRSKVPLLGTFLRSDSWLAPHALALRRAICKNVALRSYSVNSEQPKHTFDISKLTRNEIQQLRELKRARERKFKDRTVAFYFSSVAVLFLGLAYAAVPLYRAICARTGFGGIPITDRRKFTDDKLIPVDTEKRIRISFTSEVSQILPWKFVPQQREVYVLPGETALAFYKAKNYSDKDIIGMATYSIAPGEAAQYFNKIQCFCFEEQKLAAGEEIDMPVFFFIDPDFASDPAMRNIDDIILHYTFFRAHYGDGTAVSDSKKEPEMNADEKAASLANAAILSPEVIDTRKDNSN
;
A
#
# COMPACT_ATOMS: atom_id res chain seq x y z
N MET A 1 59.39 14.96 38.56
CA MET A 1 58.56 15.59 39.60
C MET A 1 57.10 15.44 39.21
N ILE A 2 56.34 14.80 40.10
CA ILE A 2 54.92 14.45 39.98
C ILE A 2 54.06 15.71 40.15
N ARG A 3 52.97 15.85 39.38
CA ARG A 3 51.69 16.35 39.92
C ARG A 3 50.49 15.87 39.10
N ILE A 4 49.46 15.51 39.85
CA ILE A 4 48.26 14.75 39.54
C ILE A 4 47.10 15.72 39.18
N CYS A 5 46.17 15.21 38.35
CA CYS A 5 44.74 15.55 38.11
C CYS A 5 43.99 16.37 39.21
N PRO A 6 42.80 17.01 38.98
CA PRO A 6 41.61 16.31 38.42
C PRO A 6 40.46 17.14 37.72
N ILE A 7 39.69 16.46 36.83
CA ILE A 7 38.20 16.27 36.83
C ILE A 7 37.21 17.48 36.74
N VAL A 8 36.36 17.45 35.68
CA VAL A 8 34.85 17.60 35.63
C VAL A 8 34.12 18.76 34.89
N ARG A 9 33.14 18.29 34.07
CA ARG A 9 31.81 18.81 33.63
C ARG A 9 31.65 19.91 32.55
N SER A 10 31.13 19.44 31.40
CA SER A 10 29.77 19.69 30.85
C SER A 10 29.20 21.13 30.83
N LYS A 11 29.01 21.65 29.61
CA LYS A 11 27.71 22.11 29.06
C LYS A 11 27.91 22.70 27.65
N VAL A 12 27.16 22.24 26.65
CA VAL A 12 26.99 22.92 25.35
C VAL A 12 25.53 23.39 25.26
N PRO A 13 25.27 24.65 24.87
CA PRO A 13 23.93 25.24 24.86
C PRO A 13 23.22 25.11 23.51
N LEU A 14 21.94 25.48 23.59
CA LEU A 14 20.85 25.47 22.62
C LEU A 14 21.08 26.32 21.35
N LEU A 15 20.69 25.73 20.23
CA LEU A 15 19.70 26.19 19.22
C LEU A 15 19.28 27.69 19.20
N GLY A 16 19.44 28.32 18.03
CA GLY A 16 18.64 29.44 17.51
C GLY A 16 18.81 29.50 15.99
N THR A 17 17.78 29.20 15.16
CA THR A 17 16.71 30.08 14.63
C THR A 17 17.00 30.59 13.22
N PHE A 18 15.99 30.48 12.33
CA PHE A 18 15.69 31.20 11.06
C PHE A 18 15.24 30.17 9.99
N LEU A 19 14.18 30.27 9.18
CA LEU A 19 13.14 31.23 8.76
C LEU A 19 12.11 30.38 7.94
N ARG A 20 10.77 30.49 8.06
CA ARG A 20 9.81 31.47 7.48
C ARG A 20 9.06 30.93 6.24
N SER A 21 7.80 31.39 6.11
CA SER A 21 6.84 31.32 4.97
C SER A 21 5.85 30.14 5.04
N ASP A 22 4.65 30.31 5.60
CA ASP A 22 3.40 30.84 4.97
C ASP A 22 2.91 29.92 3.85
N SER A 23 1.67 29.45 3.75
CA SER A 23 0.39 29.57 4.46
C SER A 23 -0.52 28.48 3.81
N TRP A 24 -1.84 28.49 4.01
CA TRP A 24 -2.88 27.61 3.42
C TRP A 24 -3.51 26.56 4.35
N LEU A 25 -4.76 26.89 4.73
CA LEU A 25 -5.88 26.08 5.19
C LEU A 25 -5.87 25.39 6.58
N ALA A 26 -6.67 26.02 7.44
CA ALA A 26 -7.83 25.44 8.13
C ALA A 26 -7.68 25.15 9.65
N PRO A 27 -8.53 25.79 10.49
CA PRO A 27 -8.46 25.75 11.95
C PRO A 27 -9.20 24.54 12.51
N HIS A 28 -8.71 23.32 12.26
CA HIS A 28 -9.25 22.11 12.92
C HIS A 28 -8.20 21.28 13.67
N ALA A 29 -6.90 21.61 13.54
CA ALA A 29 -5.81 20.82 14.12
C ALA A 29 -5.47 21.17 15.59
N LEU A 30 -6.01 22.26 16.15
CA LEU A 30 -5.73 22.70 17.52
C LEU A 30 -6.60 22.01 18.60
N ALA A 31 -7.71 21.38 18.21
CA ALA A 31 -8.55 20.61 19.13
C ALA A 31 -7.99 19.20 19.41
N LEU A 32 -7.30 18.59 18.44
CA LEU A 32 -6.82 17.20 18.56
C LEU A 32 -5.47 17.07 19.27
N ARG A 33 -4.60 18.09 19.24
CA ARG A 33 -3.38 18.10 20.07
C ARG A 33 -3.66 18.18 21.58
N ARG A 34 -4.78 18.81 21.98
CA ARG A 34 -5.24 18.85 23.38
C ARG A 34 -6.00 17.59 23.81
N ALA A 35 -6.56 16.83 22.87
CA ALA A 35 -7.23 15.56 23.18
C ALA A 35 -6.24 14.42 23.46
N ILE A 36 -5.08 14.41 22.77
CA ILE A 36 -4.10 13.32 22.91
C ILE A 36 -3.18 13.50 24.13
N CYS A 37 -2.96 14.73 24.62
CA CYS A 37 -2.19 14.98 25.85
C CYS A 37 -3.00 14.91 27.16
N LYS A 38 -4.33 14.73 27.14
CA LYS A 38 -5.13 14.57 28.36
C LYS A 38 -5.54 13.13 28.68
N ASN A 39 -5.39 12.18 27.76
CA ASN A 39 -5.78 10.79 27.97
C ASN A 39 -4.62 9.79 28.13
N VAL A 40 -3.37 10.26 28.11
CA VAL A 40 -2.24 9.54 28.69
C VAL A 40 -1.95 10.11 30.08
N ALA A 41 -3.00 10.22 30.89
CA ALA A 41 -2.80 10.09 32.32
C ALA A 41 -2.36 8.65 32.51
N LEU A 42 -1.05 8.45 32.61
CA LEU A 42 -0.46 7.28 33.23
C LEU A 42 -1.20 7.10 34.54
N ARG A 43 -2.25 6.28 34.52
CA ARG A 43 -2.87 5.75 35.71
C ARG A 43 -1.85 4.74 36.22
N SER A 44 -0.80 5.29 36.82
CA SER A 44 0.05 4.60 37.78
C SER A 44 -0.93 3.96 38.74
N TYR A 45 -1.25 2.70 38.49
CA TYR A 45 -1.91 1.82 39.43
C TYR A 45 -0.86 1.62 40.54
N SER A 46 -0.68 2.65 41.36
CA SER A 46 -0.22 2.50 42.72
C SER A 46 -1.30 1.64 43.36
N VAL A 47 -1.05 0.34 43.41
CA VAL A 47 -1.81 -0.58 44.23
C VAL A 47 -1.50 -0.19 45.66
N ASN A 48 -2.24 0.81 46.16
CA ASN A 48 -2.28 1.15 47.57
C ASN A 48 -3.00 -0.02 48.25
N SER A 49 -2.25 -1.06 48.58
CA SER A 49 -2.73 -2.15 49.41
C SER A 49 -2.63 -1.74 50.87
N GLU A 50 -3.41 -0.74 51.28
CA GLU A 50 -3.80 -0.61 52.69
C GLU A 50 -4.81 -1.71 52.99
N GLN A 51 -4.29 -2.92 53.22
CA GLN A 51 -5.06 -3.94 53.92
C GLN A 51 -5.04 -3.55 55.40
N PRO A 52 -6.19 -3.28 56.05
CA PRO A 52 -6.22 -3.15 57.50
C PRO A 52 -5.75 -4.48 58.09
N LYS A 53 -4.58 -4.47 58.75
CA LYS A 53 -4.10 -5.61 59.53
C LYS A 53 -4.99 -5.73 60.76
N HIS A 54 -6.14 -6.37 60.62
CA HIS A 54 -6.89 -6.85 61.76
C HIS A 54 -6.04 -7.95 62.42
N THR A 55 -5.46 -7.65 63.58
CA THR A 55 -4.74 -8.63 64.40
C THR A 55 -5.79 -9.57 65.00
N PHE A 56 -6.10 -10.65 64.30
CA PHE A 56 -6.95 -11.71 64.81
C PHE A 56 -6.16 -12.52 65.84
N ASP A 57 -6.60 -12.56 67.09
CA ASP A 57 -6.01 -13.39 68.14
C ASP A 57 -6.23 -14.88 67.82
N ILE A 58 -5.18 -15.52 67.29
CA ILE A 58 -5.19 -16.93 66.85
C ILE A 58 -5.44 -17.90 68.03
N SER A 59 -5.23 -17.44 69.27
CA SER A 59 -5.41 -18.22 70.50
C SER A 59 -6.87 -18.57 70.82
N LYS A 60 -7.86 -17.94 70.15
CA LYS A 60 -9.30 -18.17 70.38
C LYS A 60 -9.99 -19.01 69.30
N LEU A 61 -9.27 -19.48 68.28
CA LEU A 61 -9.87 -20.21 67.16
C LEU A 61 -9.86 -21.73 67.37
N THR A 62 -10.97 -22.36 67.04
CA THR A 62 -11.15 -23.81 67.01
C THR A 62 -10.32 -24.41 65.87
N ARG A 63 -9.81 -25.65 65.99
CA ARG A 63 -9.00 -26.30 64.93
C ARG A 63 -9.65 -26.26 63.54
N ASN A 64 -10.98 -26.38 63.49
CA ASN A 64 -11.75 -26.36 62.24
C ASN A 64 -11.69 -24.98 61.55
N GLU A 65 -11.74 -23.89 62.32
CA GLU A 65 -11.65 -22.51 61.79
C GLU A 65 -10.26 -22.22 61.23
N ILE A 66 -9.20 -22.75 61.85
CA ILE A 66 -7.82 -22.62 61.36
C ILE A 66 -7.64 -23.35 60.02
N GLN A 67 -8.27 -24.52 59.83
CA GLN A 67 -8.26 -25.23 58.55
C GLN A 67 -8.99 -24.42 57.47
N GLN A 68 -10.18 -23.91 57.77
CA GLN A 68 -10.94 -23.07 56.83
C GLN A 68 -10.17 -21.80 56.43
N LEU A 69 -9.52 -21.12 57.38
CA LEU A 69 -8.69 -19.94 57.07
C LEU A 69 -7.50 -20.27 56.16
N ARG A 70 -6.86 -21.43 56.36
CA ARG A 70 -5.76 -21.89 55.50
C ARG A 70 -6.26 -22.19 54.08
N GLU A 71 -7.43 -22.80 53.96
CA GLU A 71 -8.05 -23.06 52.65
C GLU A 71 -8.45 -21.77 51.94
N LEU A 72 -9.07 -20.83 52.65
CA LEU A 72 -9.41 -19.50 52.09
C LEU A 72 -8.16 -18.72 51.67
N LYS A 73 -7.09 -18.76 52.46
CA LYS A 73 -5.81 -18.12 52.11
C LYS A 73 -5.20 -18.74 50.85
N ARG A 74 -5.15 -20.08 50.77
CA ARG A 74 -4.67 -20.81 49.58
C ARG A 74 -5.53 -20.52 48.35
N ALA A 75 -6.86 -20.49 48.50
CA ALA A 75 -7.78 -20.17 47.41
C ALA A 75 -7.60 -18.72 46.93
N ARG A 76 -7.38 -17.77 47.84
CA ARG A 76 -7.09 -16.37 47.52
C ARG A 76 -5.75 -16.23 46.80
N GLU A 77 -4.68 -16.87 47.29
CA GLU A 77 -3.36 -16.89 46.64
C GLU A 77 -3.41 -17.52 45.24
N ARG A 78 -4.15 -18.62 45.05
CA ARG A 78 -4.40 -19.23 43.73
C ARG A 78 -5.10 -18.25 42.80
N LYS A 79 -6.21 -17.63 43.23
CA LYS A 79 -6.92 -16.61 42.43
C LYS A 79 -6.02 -15.43 42.02
N PHE A 80 -5.11 -14.98 42.89
CA PHE A 80 -4.15 -13.92 42.54
C PHE A 80 -3.12 -14.39 41.50
N LYS A 81 -2.58 -15.61 41.64
CA LYS A 81 -1.66 -16.20 40.67
C LYS A 81 -2.35 -16.42 39.32
N ASP A 82 -3.55 -17.00 39.31
CA ASP A 82 -4.31 -17.29 38.09
C ASP A 82 -4.67 -16.01 37.32
N ARG A 83 -5.08 -14.94 38.03
CA ARG A 83 -5.32 -13.62 37.41
C ARG A 83 -4.06 -13.03 36.81
N THR A 84 -2.95 -13.11 37.55
CA THR A 84 -1.66 -12.57 37.10
C THR A 84 -1.19 -13.30 35.84
N VAL A 85 -1.27 -14.64 35.85
CA VAL A 85 -0.94 -15.49 34.71
C VAL A 85 -1.85 -15.17 33.51
N ALA A 86 -3.16 -15.04 33.72
CA ALA A 86 -4.09 -14.68 32.66
C ALA A 86 -3.77 -13.32 32.01
N PHE A 87 -3.38 -12.31 32.79
CA PHE A 87 -2.97 -11.01 32.24
C PHE A 87 -1.65 -11.08 31.46
N TYR A 88 -0.68 -11.89 31.89
CA TYR A 88 0.54 -12.10 31.11
C TYR A 88 0.24 -12.79 29.78
N PHE A 89 -0.52 -13.88 29.78
CA PHE A 89 -0.90 -14.57 28.55
C PHE A 89 -1.72 -13.69 27.60
N SER A 90 -2.66 -12.89 28.11
CA SER A 90 -3.42 -11.97 27.27
C SER A 90 -2.54 -10.87 26.67
N SER A 91 -1.60 -10.31 27.43
CA SER A 91 -0.67 -9.30 26.92
C SER A 91 0.23 -9.85 25.80
N VAL A 92 0.73 -11.07 25.95
CA VAL A 92 1.55 -11.74 24.94
C VAL A 92 0.72 -12.04 23.70
N ALA A 93 -0.52 -12.54 23.85
CA ALA A 93 -1.40 -12.82 22.73
C ALA A 93 -1.70 -11.56 21.90
N VAL A 94 -2.01 -10.43 22.55
CA VAL A 94 -2.25 -9.15 21.88
C VAL A 94 -0.99 -8.64 21.16
N LEU A 95 0.19 -8.80 21.78
CA LEU A 95 1.45 -8.42 21.15
C LEU A 95 1.73 -9.22 19.87
N PHE A 96 1.57 -10.55 19.91
CA PHE A 96 1.78 -11.41 18.74
C PHE A 96 0.77 -11.12 17.61
N LEU A 97 -0.49 -10.85 17.97
CA LEU A 97 -1.51 -10.43 17.00
C LEU A 97 -1.13 -9.08 16.35
N GLY A 98 -0.65 -8.12 17.14
CA GLY A 98 -0.16 -6.84 16.63
C GLY A 98 1.02 -6.99 15.68
N LEU A 99 2.00 -7.83 16.01
CA LEU A 99 3.16 -8.10 15.17
C LEU A 99 2.77 -8.82 13.86
N ALA A 100 1.89 -9.82 13.93
CA ALA A 100 1.42 -10.53 12.75
C ALA A 100 0.69 -9.59 11.78
N TYR A 101 -0.17 -8.71 12.30
CA TYR A 101 -0.88 -7.72 11.50
C TYR A 101 0.07 -6.66 10.90
N ALA A 102 1.09 -6.22 11.64
CA ALA A 102 2.06 -5.23 11.19
C ALA A 102 3.12 -5.77 10.20
N ALA A 103 3.37 -7.08 10.18
CA ALA A 103 4.40 -7.69 9.36
C ALA A 103 4.16 -7.50 7.85
N VAL A 104 2.91 -7.65 7.39
CA VAL A 104 2.55 -7.51 5.97
C VAL A 104 2.80 -6.11 5.41
N PRO A 105 2.28 -5.01 6.00
CA PRO A 105 2.55 -3.66 5.49
C PRO A 105 4.03 -3.28 5.63
N LEU A 106 4.72 -3.74 6.69
CA LEU A 106 6.15 -3.51 6.84
C LEU A 106 6.97 -4.18 5.74
N TYR A 107 6.66 -5.44 5.41
CA TYR A 107 7.28 -6.15 4.29
C TYR A 107 7.06 -5.42 2.96
N ARG A 108 5.81 -5.02 2.67
CA ARG A 108 5.50 -4.25 1.46
C ARG A 108 6.26 -2.93 1.38
N ALA A 109 6.38 -2.20 2.49
CA ALA A 109 7.11 -0.94 2.54
C ALA A 109 8.61 -1.14 2.29
N ILE A 110 9.19 -2.22 2.83
CA ILE A 110 10.61 -2.56 2.59
C ILE A 110 10.80 -2.96 1.13
N CYS A 111 9.98 -3.87 0.59
CA CYS A 111 10.08 -4.32 -0.80
C CYS A 111 9.89 -3.16 -1.80
N ALA A 112 8.94 -2.27 -1.54
CA ALA A 112 8.73 -1.10 -2.39
C ALA A 112 9.90 -0.12 -2.34
N ARG A 113 10.70 -0.10 -1.27
CA ARG A 113 11.87 0.79 -1.14
C ARG A 113 13.15 0.16 -1.69
N THR A 114 13.35 -1.14 -1.49
CA THR A 114 14.58 -1.85 -1.87
C THR A 114 14.52 -2.48 -3.26
N GLY A 115 13.32 -2.67 -3.85
CA GLY A 115 13.17 -3.33 -5.15
C GLY A 115 13.52 -4.83 -5.12
N PHE A 116 13.56 -5.46 -3.94
CA PHE A 116 13.91 -6.87 -3.80
C PHE A 116 12.89 -7.76 -4.54
N GLY A 117 13.36 -8.63 -5.44
CA GLY A 117 12.51 -9.50 -6.26
C GLY A 117 12.06 -8.92 -7.61
N GLY A 118 12.65 -7.81 -8.07
CA GLY A 118 12.39 -7.24 -9.40
C GLY A 118 11.07 -6.46 -9.51
N ILE A 119 10.44 -6.15 -8.37
CA ILE A 119 9.25 -5.28 -8.32
C ILE A 119 9.74 -3.82 -8.39
N PRO A 120 9.21 -2.99 -9.30
CA PRO A 120 9.64 -1.61 -9.47
C PRO A 120 9.29 -0.75 -8.24
N ILE A 121 10.20 0.15 -7.88
CA ILE A 121 10.03 1.11 -6.77
C ILE A 121 8.95 2.13 -7.16
N THR A 122 7.80 2.14 -6.49
CA THR A 122 6.62 2.98 -6.85
C THR A 122 6.65 4.41 -6.25
N ASP A 123 7.83 4.96 -5.93
CA ASP A 123 7.91 6.30 -5.31
C ASP A 123 7.51 7.40 -6.30
N ARG A 124 6.38 8.07 -6.04
CA ARG A 124 5.81 9.13 -6.89
C ARG A 124 6.74 10.35 -7.05
N ARG A 125 7.74 10.51 -6.19
CA ARG A 125 8.74 11.60 -6.28
C ARG A 125 9.74 11.43 -7.43
N LYS A 126 9.80 10.24 -8.05
CA LYS A 126 10.68 10.00 -9.22
C LYS A 126 10.24 10.74 -10.49
N PHE A 127 8.98 11.14 -10.59
CA PHE A 127 8.46 11.93 -11.72
C PHE A 127 8.59 13.43 -11.43
N THR A 128 9.82 13.93 -11.29
CA THR A 128 10.09 15.38 -11.24
C THR A 128 10.66 15.81 -12.59
N ASP A 129 10.25 16.96 -13.13
CA ASP A 129 10.67 17.44 -14.46
C ASP A 129 12.19 17.49 -14.65
N ASP A 130 12.96 17.72 -13.57
CA ASP A 130 14.42 17.73 -13.58
C ASP A 130 15.05 16.39 -14.01
N LYS A 131 14.35 15.26 -13.85
CA LYS A 131 14.83 13.91 -14.22
C LYS A 131 14.52 13.50 -15.67
N LEU A 132 13.76 14.32 -16.39
CA LEU A 132 13.45 14.12 -17.81
C LEU A 132 14.47 14.80 -18.75
N ILE A 133 15.49 15.44 -18.17
CA ILE A 133 16.58 16.07 -18.92
C ILE A 133 17.66 14.99 -19.11
N PRO A 134 18.05 14.66 -20.34
CA PRO A 134 19.11 13.70 -20.58
C PRO A 134 20.41 14.22 -19.97
N VAL A 135 21.05 13.39 -19.15
CA VAL A 135 22.42 13.68 -18.70
C VAL A 135 23.33 13.32 -19.86
N ASP A 136 24.15 14.28 -20.26
CA ASP A 136 25.10 14.16 -21.38
C ASP A 136 26.23 13.19 -20.99
N THR A 137 25.89 11.90 -21.00
CA THR A 137 26.79 10.77 -20.76
C THR A 137 27.01 10.11 -22.11
N GLU A 138 28.26 9.87 -22.52
CA GLU A 138 28.56 9.21 -23.80
C GLU A 138 28.08 7.74 -23.87
N LYS A 139 27.59 7.20 -22.75
CA LYS A 139 27.20 5.80 -22.59
C LYS A 139 25.72 5.58 -22.88
N ARG A 140 25.43 5.05 -24.08
CA ARG A 140 24.08 4.60 -24.45
C ARG A 140 23.79 3.22 -23.86
N ILE A 141 22.62 3.08 -23.27
CA ILE A 141 22.13 1.82 -22.70
C ILE A 141 21.31 1.11 -23.78
N ARG A 142 21.51 -0.19 -23.96
CA ARG A 142 20.73 -1.03 -24.87
C ARG A 142 19.53 -1.62 -24.13
N ILE A 143 18.34 -1.32 -24.62
CA ILE A 143 17.08 -1.84 -24.09
C ILE A 143 16.61 -2.92 -25.04
N SER A 144 16.58 -4.16 -24.57
CA SER A 144 16.10 -5.32 -25.33
C SER A 144 14.66 -5.64 -24.95
N PHE A 145 13.80 -5.75 -25.95
CA PHE A 145 12.38 -6.04 -25.77
C PHE A 145 12.11 -7.51 -26.03
N THR A 146 11.55 -8.19 -25.04
CA THR A 146 11.12 -9.59 -25.17
C THR A 146 9.65 -9.72 -24.80
N SER A 147 8.99 -10.71 -25.39
CA SER A 147 7.58 -10.97 -25.18
C SER A 147 7.29 -12.46 -25.07
N GLU A 148 6.36 -12.80 -24.20
CA GLU A 148 5.84 -14.15 -24.01
C GLU A 148 4.31 -14.10 -23.85
N VAL A 149 3.65 -15.18 -24.25
CA VAL A 149 2.20 -15.35 -24.12
C VAL A 149 1.95 -16.71 -23.49
N SER A 150 1.05 -16.79 -22.52
CA SER A 150 0.60 -18.06 -21.96
C SER A 150 -0.05 -18.95 -23.03
N GLN A 151 0.19 -20.26 -22.98
CA GLN A 151 -0.36 -21.23 -23.94
C GLN A 151 -1.90 -21.26 -23.98
N ILE A 152 -2.56 -20.83 -22.90
CA ILE A 152 -4.02 -20.77 -22.79
C ILE A 152 -4.60 -19.58 -23.58
N LEU A 153 -3.76 -18.60 -23.93
CA LEU A 153 -4.14 -17.40 -24.65
C LEU A 153 -3.67 -17.53 -26.11
N PRO A 154 -4.57 -17.77 -27.09
CA PRO A 154 -4.23 -17.94 -28.51
C PRO A 154 -3.92 -16.59 -29.18
N TRP A 155 -3.03 -15.81 -28.56
CA TRP A 155 -2.56 -14.53 -29.05
C TRP A 155 -1.12 -14.64 -29.50
N LYS A 156 -0.76 -13.82 -30.48
CA LYS A 156 0.63 -13.56 -30.80
C LYS A 156 0.96 -12.15 -30.42
N PHE A 157 1.93 -12.06 -29.53
CA PHE A 157 2.41 -10.80 -28.99
C PHE A 157 3.91 -10.70 -29.25
N VAL A 158 4.29 -9.73 -30.07
CA VAL A 158 5.67 -9.55 -30.53
C VAL A 158 6.08 -8.08 -30.46
N PRO A 159 7.32 -7.77 -30.03
CA PRO A 159 7.84 -6.42 -30.15
C PRO A 159 8.05 -6.07 -31.63
N GLN A 160 7.71 -4.85 -32.03
CA GLN A 160 8.04 -4.34 -33.36
C GLN A 160 9.55 -4.06 -33.49
N GLN A 161 10.17 -3.61 -32.40
CA GLN A 161 11.59 -3.30 -32.30
C GLN A 161 12.22 -4.21 -31.25
N ARG A 162 13.28 -4.95 -31.60
CA ARG A 162 13.95 -5.86 -30.65
C ARG A 162 14.86 -5.13 -29.69
N GLU A 163 15.51 -4.06 -30.14
CA GLU A 163 16.42 -3.28 -29.33
C GLU A 163 16.32 -1.78 -29.67
N VAL A 164 16.52 -0.94 -28.66
CA VAL A 164 16.65 0.51 -28.79
C VAL A 164 17.80 0.98 -27.88
N TYR A 165 18.56 1.97 -28.36
CA TYR A 165 19.64 2.58 -27.59
C TYR A 165 19.20 3.95 -27.11
N VAL A 166 19.24 4.19 -25.80
CA VAL A 166 18.81 5.46 -25.18
C VAL A 166 19.85 5.96 -24.19
N LEU A 167 19.85 7.27 -23.96
CA LEU A 167 20.63 7.89 -22.89
C LEU A 167 19.86 7.92 -21.57
N PRO A 168 20.53 7.89 -20.41
CA PRO A 168 19.88 8.19 -19.13
C PRO A 168 19.23 9.58 -19.15
N GLY A 169 17.94 9.63 -18.80
CA GLY A 169 17.08 10.82 -18.87
C GLY A 169 16.38 11.02 -20.23
N GLU A 170 16.76 10.27 -21.27
CA GLU A 170 16.08 10.30 -22.57
C GLU A 170 14.79 9.46 -22.51
N THR A 171 13.69 10.05 -22.98
CA THR A 171 12.42 9.34 -23.11
C THR A 171 12.35 8.59 -24.45
N ALA A 172 11.93 7.33 -24.43
CA ALA A 172 11.78 6.51 -25.62
C ALA A 172 10.39 5.87 -25.71
N LEU A 173 9.98 5.61 -26.95
CA LEU A 173 8.73 4.96 -27.30
C LEU A 173 9.03 3.65 -28.04
N ALA A 174 8.50 2.54 -27.53
CA ALA A 174 8.55 1.25 -28.20
C ALA A 174 7.13 0.76 -28.50
N PHE A 175 6.98 -0.02 -29.57
CA PHE A 175 5.69 -0.59 -29.97
C PHE A 175 5.73 -2.10 -29.87
N TYR A 176 4.64 -2.66 -29.35
CA TYR A 176 4.36 -4.08 -29.44
C TYR A 176 3.11 -4.31 -30.26
N LYS A 177 3.06 -5.46 -30.94
CA LYS A 177 1.94 -5.87 -31.75
C LYS A 177 1.28 -7.09 -31.13
N ALA A 178 -0.02 -6.99 -30.87
CA ALA A 178 -0.84 -8.09 -30.38
C ALA A 178 -1.87 -8.47 -31.44
N LYS A 179 -2.02 -9.77 -31.69
CA LYS A 179 -3.03 -10.32 -32.59
C LYS A 179 -3.78 -11.47 -31.93
N ASN A 180 -5.10 -11.41 -31.94
CA ASN A 180 -5.95 -12.52 -31.52
C ASN A 180 -6.19 -13.48 -32.69
N TYR A 181 -5.78 -14.74 -32.55
CA TYR A 181 -6.03 -15.78 -33.55
C TYR A 181 -7.29 -16.61 -33.27
N SER A 182 -8.02 -16.30 -32.20
CA SER A 182 -9.28 -16.97 -31.87
C SER A 182 -10.48 -16.34 -32.58
N ASP A 183 -11.54 -17.13 -32.73
CA ASP A 183 -12.86 -16.70 -33.23
C ASP A 183 -13.73 -16.05 -32.14
N LYS A 184 -13.17 -15.84 -30.94
CA LYS A 184 -13.86 -15.23 -29.80
C LYS A 184 -13.08 -14.03 -29.29
N ASP A 185 -13.82 -13.07 -28.75
CA ASP A 185 -13.26 -11.99 -27.96
C ASP A 185 -12.57 -12.56 -26.71
N ILE A 186 -11.34 -12.14 -26.46
CA ILE A 186 -10.58 -12.56 -25.28
C ILE A 186 -10.12 -11.32 -24.54
N ILE A 187 -10.09 -11.41 -23.21
CA ILE A 187 -9.53 -10.40 -22.34
C ILE A 187 -8.21 -10.92 -21.80
N GLY A 188 -7.15 -10.13 -22.01
CA GLY A 188 -5.81 -10.41 -21.53
C GLY A 188 -5.33 -9.34 -20.56
N MET A 189 -4.43 -9.74 -19.67
CA MET A 189 -3.69 -8.84 -18.78
C MET A 189 -2.21 -9.18 -18.90
N ALA A 190 -1.35 -8.16 -18.93
CA ALA A 190 0.08 -8.34 -19.10
C ALA A 190 0.85 -7.97 -17.83
N THR A 191 1.84 -8.77 -17.48
CA THR A 191 2.82 -8.38 -16.46
C THR A 191 4.16 -8.11 -17.11
N TYR A 192 5.02 -7.35 -16.42
CA TYR A 192 6.36 -7.09 -16.90
C TYR A 192 7.39 -7.33 -15.81
N SER A 193 8.60 -7.65 -16.28
CA SER A 193 9.80 -7.75 -15.46
C SER A 193 10.98 -7.08 -16.17
N ILE A 194 11.92 -6.62 -15.36
CA ILE A 194 13.14 -5.96 -15.83
C ILE A 194 14.34 -6.76 -15.33
N ALA A 195 15.28 -7.05 -16.23
CA ALA A 195 16.53 -7.71 -15.90
C ALA A 195 17.72 -6.90 -16.43
N PRO A 196 18.83 -6.73 -15.66
CA PRO A 196 19.03 -7.20 -14.29
C PRO A 196 18.18 -6.42 -13.26
N GLY A 197 17.85 -7.07 -12.14
CA GLY A 197 16.96 -6.49 -11.11
C GLY A 197 17.49 -5.21 -10.46
N GLU A 198 18.81 -5.00 -10.49
CA GLU A 198 19.45 -3.78 -9.96
C GLU A 198 19.13 -2.53 -10.80
N ALA A 199 18.89 -2.71 -12.11
CA ALA A 199 18.49 -1.62 -13.01
C ALA A 199 16.99 -1.31 -12.93
N ALA A 200 16.18 -2.23 -12.37
CA ALA A 200 14.72 -2.10 -12.31
C ALA A 200 14.26 -0.87 -11.51
N GLN A 201 15.08 -0.37 -10.59
CA GLN A 201 14.78 0.85 -9.84
C GLN A 201 14.93 2.14 -10.65
N TYR A 202 15.77 2.14 -11.68
CA TYR A 202 16.03 3.31 -12.51
C TYR A 202 15.12 3.34 -13.74
N PHE A 203 14.53 2.21 -14.09
CA PHE A 203 13.61 2.11 -15.21
C PHE A 203 12.21 2.60 -14.82
N ASN A 204 11.78 3.73 -15.40
CA ASN A 204 10.48 4.31 -15.14
C ASN A 204 9.58 4.16 -16.36
N LYS A 205 8.49 3.41 -16.20
CA LYS A 205 7.46 3.26 -17.23
C LYS A 205 6.35 4.31 -17.01
N ILE A 206 6.21 5.23 -17.96
CA ILE A 206 5.25 6.35 -17.85
C ILE A 206 3.84 5.88 -18.26
N GLN A 207 3.70 5.05 -19.30
CA GLN A 207 2.39 4.57 -19.78
C GLN A 207 2.42 3.05 -20.06
N CYS A 208 1.50 2.29 -19.44
CA CYS A 208 1.45 0.82 -19.44
C CYS A 208 0.06 0.30 -19.77
N PHE A 209 -0.08 -0.49 -20.85
CA PHE A 209 -1.24 -1.35 -21.10
C PHE A 209 -1.40 -2.49 -20.07
N CYS A 210 -0.42 -2.64 -19.16
CA CYS A 210 -0.15 -3.86 -18.42
C CYS A 210 -1.08 -4.04 -17.22
N PHE A 211 -1.57 -2.94 -16.67
CA PHE A 211 -2.47 -2.99 -15.52
C PHE A 211 -3.93 -2.83 -15.90
N GLU A 212 -4.22 -2.80 -17.19
CA GLU A 212 -5.58 -2.68 -17.72
C GLU A 212 -5.93 -3.93 -18.50
N GLU A 213 -7.15 -4.41 -18.29
CA GLU A 213 -7.71 -5.51 -19.06
C GLU A 213 -7.84 -5.10 -20.52
N GLN A 214 -7.03 -5.72 -21.38
CA GLN A 214 -7.09 -5.49 -22.82
C GLN A 214 -8.07 -6.49 -23.43
N LYS A 215 -9.17 -5.99 -23.99
CA LYS A 215 -10.09 -6.80 -24.78
C LYS A 215 -9.69 -6.71 -26.25
N LEU A 216 -9.35 -7.84 -26.86
CA LEU A 216 -9.16 -7.94 -28.32
C LEU A 216 -10.31 -8.76 -28.91
N ALA A 217 -10.96 -8.23 -29.93
CA ALA A 217 -11.97 -8.95 -30.69
C ALA A 217 -11.36 -10.12 -31.48
N ALA A 218 -12.21 -11.02 -31.96
CA ALA A 218 -11.79 -12.11 -32.82
C ALA A 218 -11.04 -11.62 -34.06
N GLY A 219 -9.83 -12.13 -34.30
CA GLY A 219 -9.00 -11.73 -35.46
C GLY A 219 -8.37 -10.33 -35.40
N GLU A 220 -8.65 -9.55 -34.35
CA GLU A 220 -8.17 -8.17 -34.22
C GLU A 220 -6.66 -8.11 -34.00
N GLU A 221 -6.03 -7.10 -34.61
CA GLU A 221 -4.61 -6.79 -34.46
C GLU A 221 -4.46 -5.33 -34.03
N ILE A 222 -3.80 -5.10 -32.90
CA ILE A 222 -3.58 -3.76 -32.34
C ILE A 222 -2.09 -3.53 -32.05
N ASP A 223 -1.67 -2.27 -32.18
CA ASP A 223 -0.35 -1.80 -31.77
C ASP A 223 -0.45 -1.14 -30.38
N MET A 224 0.31 -1.66 -29.43
CA MET A 224 0.35 -1.22 -28.05
C MET A 224 1.64 -0.44 -27.78
N PRO A 225 1.56 0.89 -27.59
CA PRO A 225 2.72 1.72 -27.28
C PRO A 225 3.19 1.54 -25.83
N VAL A 226 4.50 1.63 -25.63
CA VAL A 226 5.17 1.62 -24.33
C VAL A 226 6.08 2.83 -24.26
N PHE A 227 5.74 3.77 -23.38
CA PHE A 227 6.53 4.97 -23.13
C PHE A 227 7.32 4.83 -21.82
N PHE A 228 8.63 5.01 -21.90
CA PHE A 228 9.54 4.80 -20.77
C PHE A 228 10.76 5.73 -20.85
N PHE A 229 11.46 5.86 -19.73
CA PHE A 229 12.77 6.50 -19.65
C PHE A 229 13.60 5.83 -18.55
N ILE A 230 14.92 6.04 -18.61
CA ILE A 230 15.85 5.62 -17.56
C ILE A 230 16.18 6.84 -16.72
N ASP A 231 16.08 6.75 -15.40
CA ASP A 231 16.43 7.84 -14.49
C ASP A 231 17.92 8.22 -14.63
N PRO A 232 18.27 9.50 -14.77
CA PRO A 232 19.67 9.95 -14.88
C PRO A 232 20.55 9.53 -13.71
N ASP A 233 19.97 9.27 -12.54
CA ASP A 233 20.70 8.76 -11.37
C ASP A 233 21.43 7.42 -11.66
N PHE A 234 20.99 6.67 -12.68
CA PHE A 234 21.65 5.46 -13.17
C PHE A 234 23.13 5.69 -13.53
N ALA A 235 23.45 6.86 -14.13
CA ALA A 235 24.83 7.18 -14.51
C ALA A 235 25.73 7.48 -13.30
N SER A 236 25.14 7.93 -12.19
CA SER A 236 25.87 8.31 -10.99
C SER A 236 26.17 7.13 -10.04
N ASP A 237 25.39 6.05 -10.11
CA ASP A 237 25.52 4.90 -9.22
C ASP A 237 26.71 4.00 -9.62
N PRO A 238 27.70 3.76 -8.72
CA PRO A 238 28.77 2.80 -8.95
C PRO A 238 28.33 1.38 -9.30
N ALA A 239 27.17 0.92 -8.78
CA ALA A 239 26.66 -0.42 -9.05
C ALA A 239 26.26 -0.59 -10.52
N MET A 240 25.78 0.48 -11.17
CA MET A 240 25.27 0.46 -12.53
C MET A 240 26.35 0.62 -13.60
N ARG A 241 27.63 0.81 -13.21
CA ARG A 241 28.74 1.06 -14.14
C ARG A 241 28.96 -0.03 -15.19
N ASN A 242 28.64 -1.28 -14.87
CA ASN A 242 28.85 -2.44 -15.75
C ASN A 242 27.56 -2.95 -16.40
N ILE A 243 26.43 -2.24 -16.21
CA ILE A 243 25.14 -2.64 -16.77
C ILE A 243 24.86 -1.78 -18.00
N ASP A 244 24.96 -2.39 -19.16
CA ASP A 244 24.74 -1.75 -20.46
C ASP A 244 23.46 -2.28 -21.12
N ASP A 245 23.01 -3.45 -20.66
CA ASP A 245 21.90 -4.20 -21.22
C ASP A 245 20.77 -4.31 -20.21
N ILE A 246 19.62 -3.75 -20.59
CA ILE A 246 18.39 -3.88 -19.83
C ILE A 246 17.38 -4.63 -20.68
N ILE A 247 16.85 -5.72 -20.16
CA ILE A 247 15.82 -6.52 -20.82
C ILE A 247 14.48 -6.14 -20.21
N LEU A 248 13.57 -5.63 -21.03
CA LEU A 248 12.17 -5.46 -20.70
C LEU A 248 11.39 -6.66 -21.22
N HIS A 249 10.95 -7.51 -20.29
CA HIS A 249 10.17 -8.70 -20.58
C HIS A 249 8.70 -8.48 -20.28
N TYR A 250 7.83 -8.81 -21.23
CA TYR A 250 6.38 -8.82 -21.06
C TYR A 250 5.83 -10.23 -21.19
N THR A 251 4.90 -10.58 -20.30
CA THR A 251 4.16 -11.84 -20.38
C THR A 251 2.66 -11.55 -20.35
N PHE A 252 1.93 -12.06 -21.34
CA PHE A 252 0.45 -11.98 -21.38
C PHE A 252 -0.22 -13.20 -20.76
N PHE A 253 -1.21 -12.94 -19.92
CA PHE A 253 -2.08 -13.93 -19.30
C PHE A 253 -3.54 -13.64 -19.68
N ARG A 254 -4.36 -14.69 -19.70
CA ARG A 254 -5.81 -14.55 -19.85
C ARG A 254 -6.40 -14.01 -18.56
N ALA A 255 -7.16 -12.92 -18.62
CA ALA A 255 -7.77 -12.30 -17.44
C ALA A 255 -9.01 -13.07 -16.95
N HIS A 256 -9.71 -13.75 -17.85
CA HIS A 256 -10.87 -14.58 -17.49
C HIS A 256 -10.44 -15.96 -16.99
N TYR A 257 -10.52 -16.17 -15.68
CA TYR A 257 -10.62 -17.50 -15.07
C TYR A 257 -11.96 -18.12 -15.47
N GLY A 258 -11.94 -18.95 -16.50
CA GLY A 258 -13.03 -19.86 -16.80
C GLY A 258 -12.81 -21.17 -16.04
N ASP A 259 -13.78 -21.49 -15.16
CA ASP A 259 -14.14 -22.84 -14.73
C ASP A 259 -13.34 -23.41 -13.54
N GLY A 260 -13.55 -22.82 -12.36
CA GLY A 260 -13.16 -23.43 -11.08
C GLY A 260 -12.94 -22.47 -9.92
N THR A 261 -14.03 -21.83 -9.46
CA THR A 261 -14.16 -21.06 -8.20
C THR A 261 -13.45 -19.69 -8.08
N ALA A 262 -14.30 -18.72 -7.73
CA ALA A 262 -14.05 -17.42 -7.10
C ALA A 262 -13.50 -16.27 -7.97
N VAL A 263 -14.38 -15.69 -8.80
CA VAL A 263 -14.56 -14.23 -8.79
C VAL A 263 -16.06 -13.94 -8.91
N SER A 264 -16.59 -13.15 -7.98
CA SER A 264 -17.97 -12.69 -7.96
C SER A 264 -18.30 -12.01 -9.28
N ASP A 265 -19.33 -12.50 -9.96
CA ASP A 265 -19.99 -11.84 -11.08
C ASP A 265 -20.14 -10.34 -10.78
N SER A 266 -19.36 -9.53 -11.49
CA SER A 266 -19.78 -8.16 -11.76
C SER A 266 -20.98 -8.28 -12.69
N LYS A 267 -22.15 -8.29 -12.06
CA LYS A 267 -23.45 -7.89 -12.59
C LYS A 267 -23.39 -7.53 -14.08
N LYS A 268 -23.62 -8.52 -14.94
CA LYS A 268 -24.14 -8.27 -16.27
C LYS A 268 -25.46 -7.55 -16.05
N GLU A 269 -25.56 -6.27 -16.41
CA GLU A 269 -26.85 -5.60 -16.51
C GLU A 269 -27.74 -6.48 -17.38
N PRO A 270 -28.86 -7.03 -16.86
CA PRO A 270 -29.79 -7.73 -17.72
C PRO A 270 -30.37 -6.69 -18.69
N GLU A 271 -30.32 -7.03 -19.97
CA GLU A 271 -31.07 -6.33 -21.01
C GLU A 271 -32.51 -6.15 -20.54
N MET A 272 -32.92 -4.89 -20.46
CA MET A 272 -34.23 -4.46 -20.01
C MET A 272 -35.29 -4.92 -21.02
N ASN A 273 -36.17 -5.85 -20.63
CA ASN A 273 -37.32 -6.23 -21.47
C ASN A 273 -38.29 -5.05 -21.58
N ALA A 274 -38.86 -4.88 -22.77
CA ALA A 274 -39.71 -3.75 -23.15
C ALA A 274 -40.97 -3.56 -22.28
N ASP A 275 -41.34 -4.58 -21.50
CA ASP A 275 -42.57 -4.60 -20.72
C ASP A 275 -42.43 -3.90 -19.35
N GLU A 276 -41.21 -3.73 -18.82
CA GLU A 276 -40.99 -3.08 -17.50
C GLU A 276 -40.84 -1.55 -17.59
N LYS A 277 -40.52 -1.03 -18.79
CA LYS A 277 -40.36 0.42 -19.04
C LYS A 277 -41.66 1.20 -18.81
N ALA A 278 -42.81 0.57 -19.05
CA ALA A 278 -44.13 1.17 -18.85
C ALA A 278 -44.48 1.38 -17.36
N ALA A 279 -44.00 0.52 -16.47
CA ALA A 279 -44.25 0.63 -15.03
C ALA A 279 -43.43 1.76 -14.38
N SER A 280 -42.23 2.03 -14.90
CA SER A 280 -41.36 3.11 -14.40
C SER A 280 -41.87 4.52 -14.75
N LEU A 281 -42.54 4.68 -15.89
CA LEU A 281 -43.12 5.95 -16.34
C LEU A 281 -44.39 6.32 -15.55
N ALA A 282 -45.16 5.35 -15.07
CA ALA A 282 -46.35 5.60 -14.24
C ALA A 282 -45.98 6.11 -12.83
N ASN A 283 -44.87 5.63 -12.27
CA ASN A 283 -44.43 6.02 -10.92
C ASN A 283 -43.71 7.38 -10.88
N ALA A 284 -43.16 7.84 -12.01
CA ALA A 284 -42.53 9.15 -12.13
C ALA A 284 -43.54 10.30 -12.25
N ALA A 285 -44.77 10.03 -12.70
CA ALA A 285 -45.82 11.04 -12.87
C ALA A 285 -46.52 11.45 -11.56
N ILE A 286 -46.26 10.76 -10.44
CA ILE A 286 -46.92 10.99 -9.15
C ILE A 286 -46.13 11.98 -8.25
N LEU A 287 -44.90 12.34 -8.62
CA LEU A 287 -44.04 13.26 -7.85
C LEU A 287 -43.53 14.39 -8.73
N SER A 288 -44.42 15.27 -9.19
CA SER A 288 -44.03 16.62 -9.61
C SER A 288 -45.19 17.58 -9.32
N PRO A 289 -45.02 18.58 -8.44
CA PRO A 289 -46.03 19.59 -8.22
C PRO A 289 -46.19 20.49 -9.45
N GLU A 290 -47.43 20.89 -9.65
CA GLU A 290 -47.98 21.77 -10.67
C GLU A 290 -47.17 23.08 -10.83
N VAL A 291 -46.50 23.26 -11.97
CA VAL A 291 -45.95 24.56 -12.38
C VAL A 291 -46.95 25.22 -13.31
N ILE A 292 -47.66 26.21 -12.78
CA ILE A 292 -48.55 27.11 -13.51
C ILE A 292 -47.69 28.01 -14.41
N ASP A 293 -47.75 27.82 -15.72
CA ASP A 293 -47.10 28.69 -16.71
C ASP A 293 -48.01 29.89 -17.02
N THR A 294 -47.68 31.05 -16.43
CA THR A 294 -48.24 32.35 -16.79
C THR A 294 -47.36 33.02 -17.83
N ARG A 295 -47.44 32.56 -19.09
CA ARG A 295 -46.84 33.29 -20.22
C ARG A 295 -47.66 33.16 -21.49
N LYS A 296 -48.86 33.73 -21.46
CA LYS A 296 -49.62 33.98 -22.69
C LYS A 296 -50.53 35.21 -22.62
N ASP A 297 -50.02 36.34 -22.13
CA ASP A 297 -50.66 37.65 -22.32
C ASP A 297 -49.58 38.71 -22.56
N ASN A 298 -49.17 38.90 -23.82
CA ASN A 298 -48.96 40.23 -24.40
C ASN A 298 -48.68 40.13 -25.89
N SER A 299 -49.77 40.04 -26.64
CA SER A 299 -49.88 40.63 -27.97
C SER A 299 -50.71 41.91 -27.82
N ASN A 300 -50.04 43.06 -27.81
CA ASN A 300 -50.46 44.34 -28.39
C ASN A 300 -49.34 45.38 -28.25
#